data_AF-A0A2V3VIL4-F1
#
_entry.id   AF-A0A2V3VIL4-F1
#
_cell.length_a   1.000
_cell.length_b   1.000
_cell.length_c   1.000
_cell.angle_alpha   90.00
_cell.angle_beta   90.00
_cell.angle_gamma   90.00
#
_symmetry.space_group_name_H-M   'P 1'
#
loop_
_entity.id
_entity.type
_entity.pdbx_description
1 polymer ?
#
loop_
_entity_poly.entity_id
_entity_poly.type
_entity_poly.pdbx_seq_one_letter_code
_entity_poly.pdbx_strand_id
1 'polypeptide(L)'
;MKISWIDVLNSNFLGALAGAIVTGLVAIYVLRKDIKFQLASKKEELENNYKKAFILIEMWSNSFLETYSNLNELLNYEKAEKKQQINMQLEAVRESKYRLDNVNDDYIPQEVYQDFIDLKVYIDLIFHEYSAYTDSIQLIAADNSFILARENEAIKSILINSYEEIYDAFKLKLNRLAKFRESL
;
A
#
# COMPACT_ATOMS: atom_id res chain seq x y z
N MET A 1 37.90 -16.20 -73.86
CA MET A 1 37.07 -16.69 -72.74
C MET A 1 36.02 -15.60 -72.46
N LYS A 2 34.80 -15.75 -72.99
CA LYS A 2 33.72 -14.76 -72.80
C LYS A 2 33.12 -15.01 -71.41
N ILE A 3 33.43 -14.15 -70.45
CA ILE A 3 32.71 -14.10 -69.18
C ILE A 3 31.32 -13.53 -69.53
N SER A 4 30.30 -14.36 -69.41
CA SER A 4 28.91 -13.97 -69.64
C SER A 4 28.50 -13.05 -68.49
N TRP A 5 28.17 -11.80 -68.82
CA TRP A 5 27.72 -10.79 -67.86
C TRP A 5 26.47 -11.24 -67.07
N ILE A 6 25.71 -12.20 -67.61
CA ILE A 6 24.53 -12.80 -66.99
C ILE A 6 24.92 -13.69 -65.80
N ASP A 7 26.06 -14.38 -65.87
CA ASP A 7 26.53 -15.25 -64.78
C ASP A 7 27.08 -14.44 -63.60
N VAL A 8 27.68 -13.26 -63.88
CA VAL A 8 28.15 -12.31 -62.87
C VAL A 8 26.97 -11.56 -62.21
N LEU A 9 25.92 -11.24 -62.98
CA LEU A 9 24.68 -10.66 -62.45
C LEU A 9 23.92 -11.67 -61.57
N ASN A 10 23.85 -12.93 -61.97
CA ASN A 10 23.22 -13.99 -61.18
C ASN A 10 23.97 -14.29 -59.87
N SER A 11 25.31 -14.33 -59.88
CA SER A 11 26.09 -14.57 -58.66
C SER A 11 26.03 -13.40 -57.68
N ASN A 12 26.06 -12.16 -58.17
CA ASN A 12 25.91 -10.97 -57.34
C ASN A 12 24.50 -10.81 -56.77
N PHE A 13 23.46 -11.14 -57.55
CA PHE A 13 22.06 -11.13 -57.08
C PHE A 13 21.82 -12.21 -56.02
N LEU A 14 22.31 -13.42 -56.22
CA LEU A 14 22.21 -14.50 -55.24
C LEU A 14 23.00 -14.20 -53.96
N GLY A 15 24.17 -13.57 -54.07
CA GLY A 15 24.95 -13.10 -52.93
C GLY A 15 24.25 -12.00 -52.14
N ALA A 16 23.65 -11.02 -52.83
CA ALA A 16 22.86 -9.96 -52.19
C ALA A 16 21.58 -10.51 -51.53
N LEU A 17 20.90 -11.47 -52.18
CA LEU A 17 19.71 -12.13 -51.63
C LEU A 17 20.05 -12.98 -50.39
N ALA A 18 21.14 -13.75 -50.43
CA ALA A 18 21.62 -14.51 -49.28
C ALA A 18 22.03 -13.60 -48.12
N GLY A 19 22.72 -12.48 -48.41
CA GLY A 19 23.07 -11.46 -47.42
C GLY A 19 21.84 -10.80 -46.80
N ALA A 20 20.82 -10.48 -47.60
CA ALA A 20 19.55 -9.91 -47.13
C ALA A 20 18.77 -10.90 -46.23
N ILE A 21 18.77 -12.19 -46.57
CA ILE A 21 18.12 -13.23 -45.75
C ILE A 21 18.85 -13.40 -44.41
N VAL A 22 20.19 -13.48 -44.42
CA VAL A 22 20.99 -13.61 -43.19
C VAL A 22 20.82 -12.38 -42.30
N THR A 23 20.91 -11.17 -42.86
CA THR A 23 20.71 -9.93 -42.10
C THR A 23 19.28 -9.80 -41.55
N GLY A 24 18.26 -10.17 -42.32
CA GLY A 24 16.87 -10.23 -41.86
C GLY A 24 16.66 -11.21 -40.70
N LEU A 25 17.26 -12.40 -40.77
CA LEU A 25 17.18 -13.40 -39.68
C LEU A 25 17.91 -12.93 -38.42
N VAL A 26 19.07 -12.28 -38.55
CA VAL A 26 19.81 -11.69 -37.42
C VAL A 26 18.99 -10.57 -36.78
N ALA A 27 18.38 -9.69 -37.58
CA ALA A 27 17.51 -8.63 -37.07
C ALA A 27 16.30 -9.19 -36.30
N ILE A 28 15.63 -10.22 -36.83
CA ILE A 28 14.52 -10.90 -36.13
C ILE A 28 15.00 -11.54 -34.82
N TYR A 29 16.19 -12.15 -34.80
CA TYR A 29 16.76 -12.74 -33.59
C TYR A 29 17.04 -11.70 -32.51
N VAL A 30 17.65 -10.57 -32.87
CA VAL A 30 17.95 -9.45 -31.95
C VAL A 30 16.64 -8.88 -31.41
N LEU A 31 15.66 -8.58 -32.25
CA LEU A 31 14.36 -8.05 -31.81
C LEU A 31 13.65 -9.01 -30.84
N ARG A 32 13.68 -10.32 -31.10
CA ARG A 32 13.12 -11.32 -30.17
C ARG A 32 13.83 -11.34 -28.83
N LYS A 33 15.16 -11.16 -28.82
CA LYS A 33 15.95 -11.08 -27.59
C LYS A 33 15.65 -9.80 -26.81
N ASP A 34 15.53 -8.67 -27.50
CA ASP A 34 15.18 -7.39 -26.89
C ASP A 34 13.77 -7.40 -26.29
N ILE A 35 12.78 -7.97 -27.00
CA ILE A 35 11.42 -8.14 -26.47
C ILE A 35 11.44 -8.99 -25.20
N LYS A 36 12.18 -10.11 -25.19
CA LYS A 36 12.30 -10.95 -24.00
C LYS A 36 12.95 -10.20 -22.83
N PHE A 37 14.00 -9.42 -23.10
CA PHE A 37 14.66 -8.62 -22.07
C PHE A 37 13.72 -7.56 -21.49
N GLN A 38 12.98 -6.84 -22.33
CA GLN A 38 12.00 -5.85 -21.89
C GLN A 38 10.85 -6.47 -21.08
N LEU A 39 10.39 -7.66 -21.45
CA LEU A 39 9.37 -8.39 -20.68
C LEU A 39 9.92 -8.82 -19.31
N ALA A 40 11.16 -9.31 -19.25
CA ALA A 40 11.81 -9.68 -17.99
C ALA A 40 12.03 -8.45 -17.08
N SER A 41 12.51 -7.33 -17.63
CA SER A 41 12.74 -6.10 -16.86
C SER A 41 11.43 -5.52 -16.32
N LYS A 42 10.35 -5.53 -17.11
CA LYS A 42 9.01 -5.11 -16.64
C LYS A 42 8.48 -6.00 -15.53
N LYS A 43 8.73 -7.31 -15.62
CA LYS A 43 8.34 -8.25 -14.57
C LYS A 43 9.10 -7.98 -13.27
N GLU A 44 10.40 -7.77 -13.35
CA GLU A 44 11.24 -7.42 -12.20
C GLU A 44 10.84 -6.07 -11.57
N GLU A 45 10.52 -5.07 -12.40
CA GLU A 45 10.03 -3.77 -11.93
C GLU A 45 8.70 -3.92 -11.19
N LEU A 46 7.77 -4.71 -11.73
CA LEU A 46 6.48 -4.99 -11.11
C LEU A 46 6.63 -5.72 -9.76
N GLU A 47 7.47 -6.76 -9.71
CA GLU A 47 7.79 -7.48 -8.46
C GLU A 47 8.41 -6.55 -7.40
N ASN A 48 9.29 -5.64 -7.82
CA ASN A 48 9.85 -4.63 -6.93
C ASN A 48 8.79 -3.64 -6.43
N ASN A 49 7.84 -3.25 -7.29
CA ASN A 49 6.74 -2.36 -6.92
C ASN A 49 5.77 -3.04 -5.93
N TYR A 50 5.48 -4.33 -6.11
CA TYR A 50 4.72 -5.12 -5.13
C TYR A 50 5.43 -5.11 -3.77
N LYS A 51 6.71 -5.45 -3.72
CA LYS A 51 7.49 -5.46 -2.46
C LYS A 51 7.45 -4.09 -1.77
N LYS A 52 7.61 -3.01 -2.51
CA LYS A 52 7.52 -1.63 -1.98
C LYS A 52 6.12 -1.33 -1.43
N ALA A 53 5.07 -1.72 -2.14
CA ALA A 53 3.69 -1.53 -1.69
C ALA A 53 3.43 -2.26 -0.37
N PHE A 54 3.86 -3.52 -0.23
CA PHE A 54 3.72 -4.26 1.02
C PHE A 54 4.50 -3.64 2.18
N ILE A 55 5.69 -3.10 1.95
CA ILE A 55 6.46 -2.38 2.99
C ILE A 55 5.70 -1.14 3.46
N LEU A 56 5.11 -0.37 2.54
CA LEU A 56 4.30 0.79 2.89
C LEU A 56 3.06 0.39 3.69
N ILE A 57 2.36 -0.66 3.24
CA ILE A 57 1.19 -1.20 3.95
C ILE A 57 1.58 -1.59 5.38
N GLU A 58 2.64 -2.36 5.54
CA GLU A 58 3.12 -2.82 6.85
C GLU A 58 3.47 -1.64 7.77
N MET A 59 4.27 -0.69 7.28
CA MET A 59 4.72 0.45 8.06
C MET A 59 3.54 1.29 8.59
N TRP A 60 2.60 1.67 7.71
CA TRP A 60 1.47 2.52 8.10
C TRP A 60 0.42 1.76 8.90
N SER A 61 0.23 0.46 8.64
CA SER A 61 -0.67 -0.37 9.44
C SER A 61 -0.14 -0.58 10.88
N ASN A 62 1.17 -0.75 11.04
CA ASN A 62 1.78 -0.83 12.38
C ASN A 62 1.74 0.52 13.11
N SER A 63 1.98 1.63 12.40
CA SER A 63 1.81 2.98 12.97
C SER A 63 0.37 3.23 13.42
N PHE A 64 -0.62 2.77 12.66
CA PHE A 64 -2.00 2.78 13.08
C PHE A 64 -2.25 1.93 14.34
N LEU A 65 -1.73 0.70 14.42
CA LEU A 65 -1.93 -0.17 15.59
C LEU A 65 -1.35 0.45 16.87
N GLU A 66 -0.18 1.07 16.79
CA GLU A 66 0.41 1.83 17.90
C GLU A 66 -0.49 3.00 18.30
N THR A 67 -0.95 3.78 17.31
CA THR A 67 -1.87 4.90 17.53
C THR A 67 -3.19 4.45 18.16
N TYR A 68 -3.75 3.32 17.71
CA TYR A 68 -5.00 2.77 18.23
C TYR A 68 -4.85 2.27 19.67
N SER A 69 -3.71 1.68 20.01
CA SER A 69 -3.36 1.31 21.39
C SER A 69 -3.32 2.55 22.29
N ASN A 70 -2.64 3.61 21.84
CA ASN A 70 -2.57 4.89 22.56
C ASN A 70 -3.96 5.52 22.74
N LEU A 71 -4.79 5.48 21.71
CA LEU A 71 -6.17 5.95 21.76
C LEU A 71 -6.98 5.23 22.84
N ASN A 72 -6.86 3.90 22.93
CA ASN A 72 -7.53 3.11 23.96
C ASN A 72 -7.02 3.43 25.38
N GLU A 73 -5.71 3.59 25.56
CA GLU A 73 -5.13 4.01 26.85
C GLU A 73 -5.68 5.37 27.30
N LEU A 74 -5.80 6.32 26.36
CA LEU A 74 -6.33 7.65 26.62
C LEU A 74 -7.79 7.63 27.08
N LEU A 75 -8.59 6.61 26.75
CA LEU A 75 -9.98 6.51 27.23
C LEU A 75 -10.06 6.47 28.77
N ASN A 76 -9.06 5.89 29.43
CA ASN A 76 -8.97 5.81 30.89
C ASN A 76 -8.30 7.03 31.54
N TYR A 77 -7.83 7.99 30.74
CA TYR A 77 -7.23 9.22 31.23
C TYR A 77 -8.34 10.19 31.69
N GLU A 78 -8.27 10.67 32.93
CA GLU A 78 -9.32 11.52 33.54
C GLU A 78 -8.93 13.02 33.59
N LYS A 79 -7.87 13.42 32.89
CA LYS A 79 -7.40 14.81 32.87
C LYS A 79 -7.95 15.58 31.67
N ALA A 80 -8.02 16.91 31.79
CA ALA A 80 -8.56 17.78 30.75
C ALA A 80 -7.77 17.75 29.43
N GLU A 81 -6.48 17.44 29.49
CA GLU A 81 -5.60 17.28 28.32
C GLU A 81 -6.02 16.11 27.42
N LYS A 82 -6.82 15.18 27.93
CA LYS A 82 -7.34 14.01 27.19
C LYS A 82 -7.87 14.38 25.81
N LYS A 83 -8.70 15.41 25.73
CA LYS A 83 -9.32 15.84 24.46
C LYS A 83 -8.27 16.24 23.43
N GLN A 84 -7.26 16.99 23.84
CA GLN A 84 -6.16 17.40 22.98
C GLN A 84 -5.30 16.21 22.56
N GLN A 85 -4.97 15.32 23.50
CA GLN A 85 -4.16 14.13 23.22
C GLN A 85 -4.86 13.18 22.25
N ILE A 86 -6.16 12.94 22.43
CA ILE A 86 -6.95 12.12 21.48
C ILE A 86 -6.96 12.78 20.09
N ASN A 87 -7.16 14.10 20.00
CA ASN A 87 -7.10 14.81 18.73
C ASN A 87 -5.75 14.64 18.02
N MET A 88 -4.63 14.69 18.75
CA MET A 88 -3.31 14.45 18.16
C MET A 88 -3.18 13.02 17.61
N GLN A 89 -3.69 12.03 18.33
CA GLN A 89 -3.71 10.64 17.84
C GLN A 89 -4.63 10.49 16.61
N LEU A 90 -5.80 11.17 16.59
CA LEU A 90 -6.71 11.16 15.43
C LEU A 90 -6.08 11.73 14.16
N GLU A 91 -5.20 12.73 14.27
CA GLU A 91 -4.40 13.21 13.14
C GLU A 91 -3.43 12.13 12.64
N ALA A 92 -2.80 11.37 13.53
CA ALA A 92 -1.93 10.25 13.16
C ALA A 92 -2.70 9.08 12.51
N VAL A 93 -3.92 8.79 12.97
CA VAL A 93 -4.85 7.85 12.31
C VAL A 93 -5.16 8.31 10.88
N ARG A 94 -5.48 9.60 10.71
CA ARG A 94 -5.78 10.19 9.39
C ARG A 94 -4.58 10.12 8.46
N GLU A 95 -3.37 10.40 8.96
CA GLU A 95 -2.14 10.28 8.18
C GLU A 95 -1.91 8.83 7.74
N SER A 96 -2.07 7.85 8.63
CA SER A 96 -1.95 6.43 8.29
C SER A 96 -2.94 6.04 7.19
N LYS A 97 -4.20 6.48 7.29
CA LYS A 97 -5.22 6.26 6.26
C LYS A 97 -4.80 6.88 4.92
N TYR A 98 -4.46 8.16 4.93
CA TYR A 98 -4.05 8.90 3.73
C TYR A 98 -2.89 8.22 3.02
N ARG A 99 -1.91 7.72 3.76
CA ARG A 99 -0.75 7.03 3.19
C ARG A 99 -1.12 5.69 2.56
N LEU A 100 -2.03 4.94 3.17
CA LEU A 100 -2.55 3.69 2.60
C LEU A 100 -3.42 3.95 1.37
N ASP A 101 -4.24 5.00 1.34
CA ASP A 101 -5.06 5.38 0.19
C ASP A 101 -4.21 5.80 -1.03
N ASN A 102 -2.95 6.22 -0.82
CA ASN A 102 -2.01 6.57 -1.88
C ASN A 102 -1.12 5.40 -2.33
N VAL A 103 -1.30 4.20 -1.77
CA VAL A 103 -0.68 2.99 -2.32
C VAL A 103 -1.41 2.65 -3.62
N ASN A 104 -0.67 2.47 -4.72
CA ASN A 104 -1.29 2.14 -6.00
C ASN A 104 -1.91 0.74 -5.94
N ASP A 105 -3.22 0.66 -6.17
CA ASP A 105 -4.00 -0.57 -6.20
C ASP A 105 -3.46 -1.59 -7.22
N ASP A 106 -2.89 -1.13 -8.35
CA ASP A 106 -2.26 -2.00 -9.35
C ASP A 106 -1.06 -2.79 -8.79
N TYR A 107 -0.52 -2.36 -7.65
CA TYR A 107 0.59 -3.02 -6.96
C TYR A 107 0.13 -3.95 -5.83
N ILE A 108 -1.19 -4.16 -5.68
CA ILE A 108 -1.78 -5.05 -4.69
C ILE A 108 -2.38 -6.26 -5.40
N PRO A 109 -1.83 -7.47 -5.17
CA PRO A 109 -2.34 -8.70 -5.76
C PRO A 109 -3.80 -8.98 -5.35
N GLN A 110 -4.58 -9.48 -6.29
CA GLN A 110 -6.03 -9.69 -6.14
C GLN A 110 -6.36 -10.61 -4.96
N GLU A 111 -5.50 -11.59 -4.68
CA GLU A 111 -5.65 -12.58 -3.60
C GLU A 111 -5.72 -11.95 -2.22
N VAL A 112 -5.08 -10.79 -2.03
CA VAL A 112 -5.01 -10.08 -0.74
C VAL A 112 -5.63 -8.67 -0.80
N TYR A 113 -6.17 -8.28 -1.95
CA TYR A 113 -6.76 -6.96 -2.14
C TYR A 113 -7.88 -6.68 -1.14
N GLN A 114 -8.75 -7.66 -0.86
CA GLN A 114 -9.80 -7.49 0.14
C GLN A 114 -9.24 -7.25 1.55
N ASP A 115 -8.18 -7.98 1.95
CA ASP A 115 -7.56 -7.76 3.25
C ASP A 115 -6.96 -6.34 3.34
N PHE A 116 -6.38 -5.82 2.25
CA PHE A 116 -5.90 -4.44 2.18
C PHE A 116 -7.05 -3.41 2.30
N ILE A 117 -8.16 -3.62 1.59
CA ILE A 117 -9.35 -2.75 1.72
C ILE A 117 -9.89 -2.77 3.16
N ASP A 118 -9.98 -3.95 3.77
CA ASP A 118 -10.49 -4.11 5.13
C ASP A 118 -9.64 -3.31 6.14
N LEU A 119 -8.31 -3.29 6.01
CA LEU A 119 -7.44 -2.45 6.85
C LEU A 119 -7.85 -0.97 6.78
N LYS A 120 -8.08 -0.43 5.58
CA LYS A 120 -8.47 0.97 5.39
C LYS A 120 -9.85 1.28 5.99
N VAL A 121 -10.77 0.32 5.91
CA VAL A 121 -12.11 0.43 6.50
C VAL A 121 -12.02 0.45 8.02
N TYR A 122 -11.22 -0.42 8.64
CA TYR A 122 -10.99 -0.39 10.08
C TYR A 122 -10.43 0.96 10.55
N ILE A 123 -9.43 1.50 9.85
CA ILE A 123 -8.84 2.80 10.18
C ILE A 123 -9.89 3.91 10.13
N ASP A 124 -10.76 3.88 9.12
CA ASP A 124 -11.84 4.86 8.96
C ASP A 124 -12.88 4.77 10.08
N LEU A 125 -13.30 3.55 10.40
CA LEU A 125 -14.26 3.28 11.46
C LEU A 125 -13.72 3.81 12.80
N ILE A 126 -12.50 3.43 13.16
CA ILE A 126 -11.85 3.89 14.39
C ILE A 126 -11.71 5.40 14.41
N PHE A 127 -11.32 6.03 13.30
CA PHE A 127 -11.27 7.49 13.22
C PHE A 127 -12.62 8.12 13.56
N HIS A 128 -13.71 7.64 12.97
CA HIS A 128 -15.04 8.19 13.18
C HIS A 128 -15.58 7.94 14.59
N GLU A 129 -15.39 6.74 15.14
CA GLU A 129 -15.86 6.40 16.49
C GLU A 129 -15.14 7.24 17.57
N TYR A 130 -13.82 7.38 17.46
CA TYR A 130 -13.05 8.21 18.39
C TYR A 130 -13.26 9.71 18.17
N SER A 131 -13.52 10.16 16.94
CA SER A 131 -13.92 11.55 16.68
C SER A 131 -15.25 11.87 17.38
N ALA A 132 -16.25 11.00 17.21
CA ALA A 132 -17.55 11.16 17.86
C ALA A 132 -17.44 11.15 19.40
N TYR A 133 -16.59 10.28 19.95
CA TYR A 133 -16.28 10.31 21.38
C TYR A 133 -15.64 11.63 21.81
N THR A 134 -14.64 12.10 21.06
CA THR A 134 -13.90 13.34 21.37
C THR A 134 -14.79 14.57 21.34
N ASP A 135 -15.74 14.61 20.40
CA ASP A 135 -16.75 15.67 20.31
C ASP A 135 -17.71 15.67 21.51
N SER A 136 -17.93 14.51 22.12
CA SER A 136 -18.74 14.38 23.33
C SER A 136 -18.06 14.91 24.61
N ILE A 137 -16.74 15.13 24.58
CA ILE A 137 -15.97 15.61 25.73
C ILE A 137 -16.26 17.09 25.97
N GLN A 138 -16.80 17.39 27.15
CA GLN A 138 -17.07 18.74 27.64
C GLN A 138 -15.98 19.19 28.62
N LEU A 139 -15.43 20.38 28.38
CA LEU A 139 -14.43 21.01 29.23
C LEU A 139 -15.01 22.29 29.83
N ILE A 140 -14.74 22.55 31.11
CA ILE A 140 -15.06 23.80 31.79
C ILE A 140 -13.76 24.57 32.02
N ALA A 141 -13.78 25.89 31.79
CA ALA A 141 -12.69 26.77 32.15
C ALA A 141 -12.75 27.13 33.65
N ALA A 142 -11.65 26.98 34.36
CA ALA A 142 -11.51 27.37 35.76
C ALA A 142 -10.08 27.90 36.01
N ASP A 143 -9.98 29.14 36.51
CA ASP A 143 -8.74 29.77 37.00
C ASP A 143 -7.48 29.45 36.18
N ASN A 144 -7.51 29.80 34.89
CA ASN A 144 -6.46 29.59 33.89
C ASN A 144 -6.19 28.14 33.46
N SER A 145 -7.10 27.21 33.77
CA SER A 145 -7.02 25.82 33.33
C SER A 145 -8.35 25.33 32.75
N PHE A 146 -8.30 24.22 32.02
CA PHE A 146 -9.48 23.46 31.64
C PHE A 146 -9.63 22.26 32.57
N ILE A 147 -10.86 21.93 32.94
CA ILE A 147 -11.21 20.75 33.73
C ILE A 147 -12.16 19.90 32.89
N LEU A 148 -11.97 18.58 32.93
CA LEU A 148 -12.89 17.63 32.32
C LEU A 148 -14.22 17.68 33.09
N ALA A 149 -15.27 18.13 32.41
CA ALA A 149 -16.58 18.34 33.03
C ALA A 149 -17.49 17.12 32.87
N ARG A 150 -17.51 16.56 31.65
CA ARG A 150 -18.35 15.42 31.30
C ARG A 150 -17.82 14.73 30.05
N GLU A 151 -18.00 13.42 30.00
CA GLU A 151 -17.83 12.62 28.81
C GLU A 151 -19.03 11.68 28.61
N ASN A 152 -19.16 11.14 27.39
CA ASN A 152 -20.18 10.13 27.11
C ASN A 152 -19.66 8.74 27.49
N GLU A 153 -19.99 8.30 28.71
CA GLU A 153 -19.60 6.99 29.26
C GLU A 153 -20.09 5.81 28.42
N ALA A 154 -21.21 5.93 27.72
CA ALA A 154 -21.73 4.86 26.87
C ALA A 154 -20.82 4.64 25.65
N ILE A 155 -20.42 5.72 24.97
CA ILE A 155 -19.48 5.64 23.84
C ILE A 155 -18.12 5.15 24.31
N LYS A 156 -17.60 5.70 25.42
CA LYS A 156 -16.35 5.24 26.04
C LYS A 156 -16.36 3.73 26.33
N SER A 157 -17.44 3.23 26.93
CA SER A 157 -17.58 1.81 27.25
C SER A 157 -17.62 0.93 26.00
N ILE A 158 -18.30 1.38 24.94
CA ILE A 158 -18.33 0.66 23.65
C ILE A 158 -16.90 0.56 23.10
N LEU A 159 -16.18 1.68 23.02
CA LEU A 159 -14.81 1.73 22.49
C LEU A 159 -13.84 0.83 23.26
N ILE A 160 -13.91 0.85 24.60
CA ILE A 160 -13.07 -0.02 25.45
C ILE A 160 -13.39 -1.50 25.20
N ASN A 161 -14.68 -1.85 25.13
CA ASN A 161 -15.10 -3.24 24.99
C ASN A 161 -14.85 -3.81 23.59
N SER A 162 -14.87 -2.98 22.54
CA SER A 162 -14.59 -3.41 21.16
C SER A 162 -13.10 -3.40 20.82
N TYR A 163 -12.25 -2.87 21.70
CA TYR A 163 -10.82 -2.66 21.41
C TYR A 163 -10.10 -3.93 20.97
N GLU A 164 -10.12 -4.97 21.81
CA GLU A 164 -9.37 -6.20 21.57
C GLU A 164 -9.84 -6.91 20.29
N GLU A 165 -11.15 -7.00 20.09
CA GLU A 165 -11.73 -7.65 18.90
C GLU A 165 -11.28 -6.96 17.61
N ILE A 166 -11.38 -5.62 17.55
CA ILE A 166 -10.99 -4.86 16.36
C ILE A 166 -9.48 -4.91 16.15
N TYR A 167 -8.69 -4.79 17.23
CA TYR A 167 -7.23 -4.85 17.18
C TYR A 167 -6.75 -6.18 16.61
N ASP A 168 -7.30 -7.29 17.12
CA ASP A 168 -6.93 -8.64 16.67
C ASP A 168 -7.42 -8.92 15.25
N ALA A 169 -8.61 -8.45 14.88
CA ALA A 169 -9.12 -8.56 13.52
C ALA A 169 -8.22 -7.81 12.52
N PHE A 170 -7.81 -6.58 12.85
CA PHE A 170 -6.89 -5.81 12.03
C PHE A 170 -5.52 -6.51 11.91
N LYS A 171 -4.96 -6.97 13.04
CA LYS A 171 -3.68 -7.65 13.06
C LYS A 171 -3.70 -8.97 12.27
N LEU A 172 -4.81 -9.70 12.29
CA LEU A 172 -5.00 -10.90 11.48
C LEU A 172 -4.89 -10.59 9.98
N LYS A 173 -5.53 -9.51 9.53
CA LYS A 173 -5.51 -9.04 8.13
C LYS A 173 -4.09 -8.61 7.72
N LEU A 174 -3.42 -7.84 8.57
CA LEU A 174 -2.03 -7.44 8.36
C LEU A 174 -1.09 -8.66 8.26
N ASN A 175 -1.26 -9.65 9.12
CA ASN A 175 -0.47 -10.88 9.09
C ASN A 175 -0.71 -11.71 7.82
N ARG A 176 -1.93 -11.70 7.24
CA ARG A 176 -2.20 -12.36 5.96
C ARG A 176 -1.46 -11.69 4.81
N LEU A 177 -1.46 -10.36 4.78
CA LEU A 177 -0.68 -9.57 3.82
C LEU A 177 0.83 -9.86 3.96
N ALA A 178 1.35 -9.93 5.18
CA ALA A 178 2.74 -10.26 5.45
C ALA A 178 3.11 -11.68 4.96
N LYS A 179 2.28 -12.68 5.27
CA LYS A 179 2.48 -14.07 4.80
C LYS A 179 2.44 -14.18 3.28
N PHE A 180 1.54 -13.42 2.64
CA PHE A 180 1.49 -13.39 1.18
C PHE A 180 2.78 -12.81 0.60
N ARG A 181 3.28 -11.70 1.15
CA ARG A 181 4.57 -11.12 0.74
C ARG A 181 5.73 -12.11 0.87
N GLU A 182 5.76 -12.93 1.92
CA GLU A 182 6.79 -13.98 2.09
C GLU A 182 6.71 -15.09 1.03
N SER A 183 5.55 -15.24 0.37
CA SER A 183 5.34 -16.22 -0.69
C SER A 183 5.67 -15.72 -2.11
N LEU A 184 5.95 -14.42 -2.27
CA LEU A 184 6.36 -13.77 -3.53
C LEU A 184 7.87 -13.89 -3.77
#